data_AF-A0A7Y5FHA2-F1
#
_entry.id   AF-A0A7Y5FHA2-F1
#
_cell.length_a   1.000
_cell.length_b   1.000
_cell.length_c   1.000
_cell.angle_alpha   90.00
_cell.angle_beta   90.00
_cell.angle_gamma   90.00
#
_symmetry.space_group_name_H-M   'P 1'
#
loop_
_entity.id
_entity.type
_entity.pdbx_description
1 polymer ?
#
loop_
_entity_poly.entity_id
_entity_poly.type
_entity_poly.pdbx_seq_one_letter_code
_entity_poly.pdbx_strand_id
1 'polypeptide(L)'
;MALEDRIERFRHAYEKALACQWKGGPASIANHLQRRKMRGHLPPDAAESDLIRRGMKVLQSTAAAVYEYMPSETLYFVVHEEWAVFFDEEGLWDTAFPPDLLERYFDSTKGYKLLGKLGELIP
;
A
#
# COMPACT_ATOMS: atom_id res chain seq x y z
N MET A 1 -0.96 -11.02 19.34
CA MET A 1 -2.19 -10.41 18.83
C MET A 1 -2.92 -11.45 17.99
N ALA A 2 -4.23 -11.61 18.16
CA ALA A 2 -4.99 -12.58 17.39
C ALA A 2 -5.09 -12.15 15.91
N LEU A 3 -5.35 -13.09 15.00
CA LEU A 3 -5.53 -12.76 13.58
C LEU A 3 -6.72 -11.80 13.38
N GLU A 4 -7.79 -12.00 14.13
CA GLU A 4 -9.01 -11.19 14.08
C GLU A 4 -8.75 -9.72 14.47
N ASP A 5 -7.99 -9.47 15.55
CA ASP A 5 -7.56 -8.12 15.93
C ASP A 5 -6.76 -7.41 14.82
N ARG A 6 -5.92 -8.16 14.10
CA ARG A 6 -5.08 -7.64 13.00
C ARG A 6 -5.95 -7.27 11.78
N ILE A 7 -6.94 -8.10 11.47
CA ILE A 7 -7.91 -7.83 10.40
C ILE A 7 -8.76 -6.60 10.74
N GLU A 8 -9.18 -6.45 12.00
CA GLU A 8 -9.98 -5.28 12.40
C GLU A 8 -9.19 -3.97 12.32
N ARG A 9 -7.92 -3.97 12.77
CA ARG A 9 -7.01 -2.82 12.57
C ARG A 9 -6.81 -2.50 11.09
N PHE A 10 -6.64 -3.53 10.26
CA PHE A 10 -6.54 -3.36 8.81
C PHE A 10 -7.80 -2.69 8.25
N ARG A 11 -9.00 -3.16 8.58
CA ARG A 11 -10.26 -2.58 8.10
C ARG A 11 -10.37 -1.10 8.43
N HIS A 12 -10.11 -0.74 9.69
CA HIS A 12 -10.16 0.64 10.13
C HIS A 12 -9.17 1.56 9.40
N ALA A 13 -7.94 1.08 9.20
CA ALA A 13 -6.92 1.81 8.45
C ALA A 13 -7.27 1.91 6.95
N TYR A 14 -7.79 0.82 6.37
CA TYR A 14 -8.16 0.73 4.96
C TYR A 14 -9.28 1.71 4.60
N GLU A 15 -10.33 1.81 5.42
CA GLU A 15 -11.42 2.79 5.22
C GLU A 15 -10.89 4.21 5.11
N LYS A 16 -9.92 4.58 5.96
CA LYS A 16 -9.25 5.89 5.91
C LYS A 16 -8.32 6.02 4.71
N ALA A 17 -7.63 4.94 4.34
CA ALA A 17 -6.72 4.92 3.19
C ALA A 17 -7.43 5.20 1.86
N LEU A 18 -8.74 4.93 1.76
CA LEU A 18 -9.55 5.31 0.60
C LEU A 18 -9.66 6.82 0.39
N ALA A 19 -9.41 7.65 1.42
CA ALA A 19 -9.33 9.10 1.29
C ALA A 19 -8.04 9.58 0.60
N CYS A 20 -7.06 8.69 0.38
CA CYS A 20 -5.78 8.96 -0.29
C CYS A 20 -5.02 10.16 0.30
N GLN A 21 -4.96 10.23 1.63
CA GLN A 21 -4.11 11.19 2.33
C GLN A 21 -2.69 10.64 2.43
N TRP A 22 -1.68 11.46 2.09
CA TRP A 22 -0.28 11.04 2.11
C TRP A 22 0.41 11.46 3.39
N LYS A 23 1.17 10.54 3.97
CA LYS A 23 2.09 10.81 5.07
C LYS A 23 3.14 11.81 4.59
N GLY A 24 3.26 12.93 5.30
CA GLY A 24 4.14 14.04 4.90
C GLY A 24 3.55 15.00 3.84
N GLY A 25 2.28 14.82 3.44
CA GLY A 25 1.53 15.78 2.63
C GLY A 25 2.02 15.92 1.18
N PRO A 26 1.74 17.07 0.52
CA PRO A 26 1.98 17.27 -0.92
C PRO A 26 3.43 17.06 -1.37
N ALA A 27 4.41 17.44 -0.55
CA ALA A 27 5.82 17.23 -0.90
C ALA A 27 6.19 15.73 -0.97
N SER A 28 5.55 14.90 -0.14
CA SER A 28 5.78 13.46 -0.12
C SER A 28 5.32 12.81 -1.43
N ILE A 29 4.07 13.05 -1.84
CA ILE A 29 3.53 12.50 -3.09
C ILE A 29 4.35 12.94 -4.31
N ALA A 30 4.75 14.23 -4.39
CA ALA A 30 5.60 14.71 -5.48
C ALA A 30 6.95 13.96 -5.54
N ASN A 31 7.56 13.68 -4.38
CA ASN A 31 8.79 12.89 -4.29
C ASN A 31 8.58 11.43 -4.69
N HIS A 32 7.45 10.82 -4.35
CA HIS A 32 7.12 9.46 -4.79
C HIS A 32 6.87 9.40 -6.30
N LEU A 33 6.14 10.37 -6.87
CA LEU A 33 5.91 10.50 -8.31
C LEU A 33 7.22 10.62 -9.07
N GLN A 34 8.11 11.53 -8.67
CA GLN A 34 9.40 11.72 -9.33
C GLN A 34 10.24 10.44 -9.31
N ARG A 35 10.25 9.74 -8.16
CA ARG A 35 10.92 8.43 -8.04
C ARG A 35 10.32 7.38 -8.98
N ARG A 36 8.99 7.36 -9.17
CA ARG A 36 8.33 6.42 -10.10
C ARG A 36 8.66 6.73 -11.55
N LYS A 37 8.71 8.01 -11.94
CA LYS A 37 9.13 8.46 -13.27
C LYS A 37 10.57 8.06 -13.58
N MET A 38 11.49 8.36 -12.67
CA MET A 38 12.91 8.05 -12.83
C MET A 38 13.19 6.55 -12.98
N ARG A 39 12.37 5.70 -12.36
CA ARG A 39 12.47 4.24 -12.48
C ARG A 39 11.73 3.66 -13.68
N GLY A 40 11.09 4.50 -14.51
CA GLY A 40 10.30 4.05 -15.65
C GLY A 40 8.96 3.38 -15.27
N HIS A 41 8.53 3.49 -14.01
CA HIS A 41 7.26 2.91 -13.54
C HIS A 41 6.06 3.76 -13.99
N LEU A 42 6.30 5.04 -14.27
CA LEU A 42 5.33 5.96 -14.83
C LEU A 42 5.99 6.75 -15.98
N PRO A 43 5.19 7.18 -16.98
CA PRO A 43 5.65 8.09 -18.03
C PRO A 43 6.24 9.40 -17.48
N PRO A 44 7.22 10.02 -18.17
CA PRO A 44 7.82 11.28 -17.74
C PRO A 44 6.82 12.44 -17.54
N ASP A 45 5.72 12.44 -18.29
CA ASP A 45 4.64 13.43 -18.25
C ASP A 45 3.53 13.10 -17.23
N ALA A 46 3.60 11.96 -16.54
CA ALA A 46 2.58 11.54 -15.57
C ALA A 46 2.36 12.58 -14.45
N ALA A 47 1.12 12.71 -14.00
CA ALA A 47 0.77 13.59 -12.88
C ALA A 47 0.62 12.81 -11.56
N GLU A 48 0.46 13.53 -10.44
CA GLU A 48 0.16 12.91 -9.14
C GLU A 48 -1.13 12.07 -9.19
N SER A 49 -2.13 12.53 -9.95
CA SER A 49 -3.38 11.81 -10.18
C SER A 49 -3.16 10.45 -10.86
N ASP A 50 -2.14 10.27 -11.69
CA ASP A 50 -1.81 8.97 -12.28
C ASP A 50 -1.28 8.00 -11.24
N LEU A 51 -0.40 8.47 -10.34
CA LEU A 51 0.11 7.67 -9.23
C LEU A 51 -1.02 7.26 -8.28
N ILE A 52 -1.88 8.21 -7.91
CA ILE A 52 -3.06 7.96 -7.06
C ILE A 52 -3.97 6.93 -7.71
N ARG A 53 -4.30 7.10 -9.00
CA ARG A 53 -5.15 6.17 -9.75
C ARG A 53 -4.60 4.76 -9.78
N ARG A 54 -3.27 4.58 -9.89
CA ARG A 54 -2.63 3.25 -9.81
C ARG A 54 -2.80 2.62 -8.44
N GLY A 55 -2.58 3.38 -7.36
CA GLY A 55 -2.76 2.88 -6.00
C GLY A 55 -4.23 2.56 -5.69
N MET A 56 -5.16 3.45 -6.06
CA MET A 56 -6.59 3.27 -5.82
C MET A 56 -7.14 2.05 -6.56
N LYS A 57 -6.66 1.76 -7.79
CA LYS A 57 -7.02 0.54 -8.51
C LYS A 57 -6.71 -0.71 -7.68
N VAL A 58 -5.56 -0.73 -7.00
CA VAL A 58 -5.16 -1.86 -6.13
C VAL A 58 -6.00 -1.91 -4.86
N LEU A 59 -6.27 -0.76 -4.24
CA LEU A 59 -7.17 -0.69 -3.07
C LEU A 59 -8.62 -1.06 -3.42
N GLN A 60 -9.02 -1.13 -4.68
CA GLN A 60 -10.37 -1.52 -5.10
C GLN A 60 -10.42 -2.95 -5.66
N SER A 61 -9.28 -3.64 -5.74
CA SER A 61 -9.20 -4.98 -6.30
C SER A 61 -9.45 -6.03 -5.22
N THR A 62 -10.57 -6.75 -5.30
CA THR A 62 -10.89 -7.83 -4.35
C THR A 62 -9.85 -8.95 -4.36
N ALA A 63 -9.10 -9.09 -5.45
CA ALA A 63 -8.05 -10.08 -5.62
C ALA A 63 -6.71 -9.67 -4.99
N ALA A 64 -6.53 -8.39 -4.63
CA ALA A 64 -5.28 -7.89 -4.08
C ALA A 64 -4.92 -8.60 -2.76
N ALA A 65 -3.66 -9.00 -2.61
CA ALA A 65 -3.15 -9.58 -1.39
C ALA A 65 -2.91 -8.48 -0.35
N VAL A 66 -3.25 -8.76 0.91
CA VAL A 66 -3.08 -7.85 2.03
C VAL A 66 -2.06 -8.40 3.00
N TYR A 67 -1.06 -7.61 3.34
CA TYR A 67 -0.02 -7.94 4.29
C TYR A 67 0.01 -6.94 5.43
N GLU A 68 0.39 -7.43 6.60
CA GLU A 68 0.92 -6.61 7.68
C GLU A 68 2.45 -6.55 7.54
N TYR A 69 3.04 -5.38 7.75
CA TYR A 69 4.48 -5.16 7.70
C TYR A 69 4.92 -4.23 8.83
N MET A 70 5.93 -4.64 9.59
CA MET A 70 6.43 -3.88 10.73
C MET A 70 7.97 -3.90 10.74
N PRO A 71 8.64 -3.04 9.94
CA PRO A 71 10.10 -2.98 9.87
C PRO A 71 10.76 -2.43 11.13
N SER A 72 10.01 -1.71 11.95
CA SER A 72 10.44 -1.07 13.19
C SER A 72 9.29 -1.06 14.20
N GLU A 73 9.03 0.05 14.88
CA GLU A 73 7.88 0.23 15.78
C GLU A 73 6.61 0.69 15.05
N THR A 74 6.70 1.01 13.75
CA THR A 74 5.55 1.44 12.96
C THR A 74 4.92 0.26 12.22
N LEU A 75 3.62 0.08 12.42
CA LEU A 75 2.81 -0.86 11.66
C LEU A 75 2.38 -0.25 10.34
N TYR A 76 2.57 -1.02 9.26
CA TYR A 76 2.05 -0.73 7.94
C TYR A 76 1.16 -1.87 7.47
N PHE A 77 0.13 -1.51 6.73
CA PHE A 77 -0.61 -2.42 5.87
C PHE A 77 -0.18 -2.23 4.44
N VAL A 78 -0.10 -3.34 3.72
CA VAL A 78 0.31 -3.36 2.31
C VAL A 78 -0.74 -4.10 1.51
N VAL A 79 -1.39 -3.39 0.59
CA VAL A 79 -2.32 -3.99 -0.37
C VAL A 79 -1.62 -4.07 -1.71
N HIS A 80 -1.62 -5.26 -2.29
CA HIS A 80 -0.72 -5.59 -3.39
C HIS A 80 -1.39 -6.43 -4.49
N GLU A 81 -1.24 -5.97 -5.73
CA GLU A 81 -1.52 -6.70 -6.97
C GLU A 81 -0.48 -6.28 -8.04
N GLU A 82 -0.85 -5.56 -9.10
CA GLU A 82 0.13 -5.01 -10.06
C GLU A 82 0.99 -3.89 -9.43
N TRP A 83 0.41 -3.21 -8.44
CA TRP A 83 1.07 -2.21 -7.61
C TRP A 83 0.96 -2.63 -6.15
N ALA A 84 1.78 -2.05 -5.30
CA ALA A 84 1.69 -2.14 -3.86
C ALA A 84 1.43 -0.75 -3.30
N VAL A 85 0.49 -0.64 -2.36
CA VAL A 85 0.20 0.57 -1.60
C VAL A 85 0.48 0.28 -0.13
N PHE A 86 1.31 1.10 0.48
CA PHE A 86 1.64 1.04 1.89
C PHE A 86 0.93 2.19 2.59
N PHE A 87 0.23 1.89 3.68
CA PHE A 87 -0.35 2.89 4.56
C PHE A 87 -0.20 2.46 6.02
N ASP A 88 -0.11 3.43 6.92
CA ASP A 88 -0.02 3.15 8.35
C ASP A 88 -1.40 2.92 8.98
N GLU A 89 -1.45 2.72 10.29
CA GLU A 89 -2.70 2.47 11.03
C GLU A 89 -3.70 3.63 11.00
N GLU A 90 -3.25 4.84 10.65
CA GLU A 90 -4.11 5.99 10.47
C GLU A 90 -4.68 6.06 9.04
N GLY A 91 -4.29 5.13 8.17
CA GLY A 91 -4.68 5.10 6.76
C GLY A 91 -3.88 6.07 5.88
N LEU A 92 -2.81 6.67 6.40
CA LEU A 92 -2.00 7.60 5.63
C LEU A 92 -1.07 6.82 4.70
N TRP A 93 -1.15 7.10 3.40
CA TRP A 93 -0.30 6.49 2.40
C TRP A 93 1.15 6.92 2.59
N ASP A 94 2.04 5.95 2.72
CA ASP A 94 3.47 6.17 2.81
C ASP A 94 4.14 6.00 1.44
N THR A 95 3.71 5.00 0.64
CA THR A 95 4.26 4.80 -0.71
C THR A 95 3.32 3.99 -1.60
N ALA A 96 3.44 4.17 -2.93
CA ALA A 96 2.82 3.33 -3.93
C ALA A 96 3.82 3.02 -5.07
N PHE A 97 3.96 1.74 -5.44
CA PHE A 97 4.86 1.32 -6.52
C PHE A 97 4.54 -0.07 -7.10
N PRO A 98 4.87 -0.35 -8.37
CA PRO A 98 4.88 -1.70 -8.89
C PRO A 98 6.12 -2.44 -8.36
N PRO A 99 5.96 -3.55 -7.63
CA PRO A 99 7.10 -4.38 -7.24
C PRO A 99 7.60 -5.20 -8.43
N ASP A 100 8.91 -5.24 -8.64
CA ASP A 100 9.51 -5.93 -9.80
C ASP A 100 9.37 -7.46 -9.71
N LEU A 101 9.56 -8.03 -8.51
CA LEU A 101 9.47 -9.47 -8.24
C LEU A 101 8.87 -9.69 -6.85
N LEU A 102 7.72 -10.34 -6.77
CA LEU A 102 6.94 -10.47 -5.53
C LEU A 102 7.73 -11.13 -4.40
N GLU A 103 8.42 -12.22 -4.73
CA GLU A 103 9.25 -13.02 -3.82
C GLU A 103 10.39 -12.20 -3.19
N ARG A 104 10.81 -11.11 -3.83
CA ARG A 104 11.85 -10.22 -3.29
C ARG A 104 11.29 -9.18 -2.33
N TYR A 105 9.99 -8.91 -2.35
CA TYR A 105 9.39 -7.86 -1.54
C TYR A 105 8.61 -8.44 -0.36
N PHE A 106 7.65 -9.33 -0.62
CA PHE A 106 6.67 -9.77 0.38
C PHE A 106 7.04 -11.13 0.97
N ASP A 107 8.20 -11.18 1.61
CA ASP A 107 8.70 -12.38 2.30
C ASP A 107 8.51 -12.24 3.83
N SER A 108 8.04 -13.32 4.45
CA SER A 108 8.01 -13.51 5.89
C SER A 108 9.35 -13.24 6.59
N THR A 109 10.48 -13.57 5.96
CA THR A 109 11.82 -13.29 6.51
C THR A 109 12.12 -11.80 6.60
N LYS A 110 11.40 -10.98 5.83
CA LYS A 110 11.48 -9.52 5.84
C LYS A 110 10.41 -8.88 6.71
N GLY A 111 9.62 -9.66 7.45
CA GLY A 111 8.60 -9.17 8.36
C GLY A 111 7.22 -8.96 7.75
N TYR A 112 6.99 -9.39 6.51
CA TYR A 112 5.66 -9.36 5.89
C TYR A 112 4.84 -10.57 6.33
N LYS A 113 3.61 -10.32 6.76
CA LYS A 113 2.68 -11.37 7.18
C LYS A 113 1.39 -11.24 6.40
N LEU A 114 1.10 -12.22 5.54
CA LEU A 114 -0.14 -12.28 4.78
C LEU A 114 -1.35 -12.33 5.74
N LEU A 115 -2.33 -11.46 5.50
CA LEU A 115 -3.62 -11.44 6.19
C LEU A 115 -4.71 -12.14 5.38
N GLY A 116 -4.64 -12.07 4.05
CA GLY A 116 -5.62 -12.65 3.13
C GLY A 116 -5.71 -11.86 1.84
N LYS A 117 -6.77 -12.09 1.06
CA LYS A 117 -7.14 -11.23 -0.08
C LYS A 117 -8.06 -10.11 0.38
N LEU A 118 -8.00 -8.96 -0.28
CA LEU A 118 -8.79 -7.79 0.09
C LEU A 118 -10.28 -8.12 0.22
N GLY A 119 -10.86 -8.82 -0.76
CA GLY A 119 -12.27 -9.21 -0.75
C GLY A 119 -12.67 -10.25 0.32
N GLU A 120 -11.71 -10.89 0.98
CA GLU A 120 -11.97 -11.75 2.15
C GLU A 120 -11.96 -10.93 3.45
N LEU A 121 -11.25 -9.80 3.43
CA LEU A 121 -11.01 -8.98 4.61
C LEU A 121 -11.98 -7.82 4.74
N ILE A 122 -12.47 -7.26 3.64
CA ILE A 122 -13.47 -6.19 3.67
C ILE A 122 -14.88 -6.77 3.43
N PRO A 123 -15.91 -6.30 4.15
CA PRO A 123 -17.29 -6.77 3.96
C PRO A 123 -17.90 -6.38 2.60
#